data_AF-A0A7K3S871-F1
#
_entry.id   AF-A0A7K3S871-F1
#
_cell.length_a   1.000
_cell.length_b   1.000
_cell.length_c   1.000
_cell.angle_alpha   90.00
_cell.angle_beta   90.00
_cell.angle_gamma   90.00
#
_symmetry.space_group_name_H-M   'P 1'
#
loop_
_entity.id
_entity.type
_entity.pdbx_description
1 polymer ?
#
loop_
_entity_poly.entity_id
_entity_poly.type
_entity_poly.pdbx_seq_one_letter_code
_entity_poly.pdbx_strand_id
1 'polypeptide(L)'
;PVMAAALDVEGSVASIAEQLQGSGSAQLALAPYLVGPEIDPGLLDAAAKEAGCATAEPLGAYPAIGKLVLSLYATTLGITPATPQGTQGAQAH
;
A
#
# COMPACT_ATOMS: atom_id res chain seq x y z
N PRO A 1 15.99 -0.88 9.44
CA PRO A 1 15.12 -1.85 10.15
C PRO A 1 13.66 -1.57 9.79
N VAL A 2 12.74 -2.52 9.99
CA VAL A 2 11.30 -2.33 9.76
C VAL A 2 10.57 -2.71 11.04
N MET A 3 9.62 -1.86 11.45
CA MET A 3 8.82 -2.04 12.66
C MET A 3 7.38 -1.62 12.35
N ALA A 4 6.42 -2.31 12.94
CA ALA A 4 5.01 -1.96 12.83
C ALA A 4 4.63 -0.94 13.90
N ALA A 5 3.75 -0.01 13.54
CA ALA A 5 3.14 0.96 14.45
C ALA A 5 1.62 0.93 14.25
N ALA A 6 0.87 1.12 15.34
CA ALA A 6 -0.57 1.27 15.26
C ALA A 6 -0.88 2.70 14.80
N LEU A 7 -1.68 2.84 13.74
CA LEU A 7 -2.01 4.16 13.20
C LEU A 7 -3.16 4.83 13.96
N ASP A 8 -4.00 4.04 14.62
CA ASP A 8 -5.16 4.46 15.41
C ASP A 8 -4.83 4.75 16.88
N VAL A 9 -3.56 4.61 17.27
CA VAL A 9 -3.06 4.89 18.62
C VAL A 9 -2.13 6.10 18.57
N GLU A 10 -2.54 7.15 19.28
CA GLU A 10 -1.76 8.39 19.43
C GLU A 10 -0.34 8.10 19.93
N GLY A 11 0.67 8.74 19.34
CA GLY A 11 2.07 8.57 19.71
C GLY A 11 2.73 7.26 19.28
N SER A 12 1.98 6.27 18.76
CA SER A 12 2.55 4.96 18.41
C SER A 12 3.57 5.07 17.27
N VAL A 13 3.26 5.85 16.22
CA VAL A 13 4.16 6.03 15.07
C VAL A 13 5.43 6.80 15.47
N ALA A 14 5.30 7.86 16.28
CA ALA A 14 6.43 8.62 16.78
C ALA A 14 7.36 7.77 17.66
N SER A 15 6.81 6.97 18.58
CA SER A 15 7.59 6.08 19.44
C SER A 15 8.40 5.04 18.65
N ILE A 16 7.81 4.47 17.58
CA ILE A 16 8.51 3.52 16.71
C ILE A 16 9.56 4.23 15.86
N ALA A 17 9.30 5.45 15.40
CA ALA A 17 10.28 6.26 14.68
C ALA A 17 11.51 6.56 15.55
N GLU A 18 11.33 6.94 16.82
CA GLU A 18 12.43 7.15 17.77
C GLU A 18 13.26 5.88 17.98
N GLN A 19 12.61 4.72 18.12
CA GLN A 19 13.31 3.44 18.23
C GLN A 19 14.13 3.12 16.98
N LEU A 20 13.58 3.37 15.79
CA LEU A 20 14.29 3.19 14.53
C LEU A 20 15.50 4.13 14.43
N GLN A 21 15.39 5.38 14.89
CA GLN A 21 16.51 6.33 14.96
C GLN A 21 17.58 5.88 15.95
N GLY A 22 17.18 5.45 17.15
CA GLY A 22 18.07 4.89 18.17
C GLY A 22 18.83 3.64 17.68
N SER A 23 18.23 2.89 16.74
CA SER A 23 18.89 1.76 16.06
C SER A 23 19.80 2.14 14.89
N GLY A 24 19.96 3.45 14.62
CA GLY A 24 20.84 3.98 13.55
C GLY A 24 20.14 4.28 12.22
N SER A 25 18.81 4.28 12.15
CA SER A 25 18.10 4.64 10.92
C SER A 25 18.10 6.16 10.72
N ALA A 26 18.71 6.63 9.63
CA ALA A 26 18.82 8.06 9.31
C ALA A 26 17.71 8.59 8.40
N GLN A 27 17.03 7.70 7.67
CA GLN A 27 15.93 8.04 6.77
C GLN A 27 14.77 7.11 7.05
N LEU A 28 13.64 7.71 7.43
CA LEU A 28 12.44 7.00 7.83
C LEU A 28 11.36 7.25 6.80
N ALA A 29 10.59 6.21 6.52
CA ALA A 29 9.38 6.30 5.74
C ALA A 29 8.27 5.51 6.43
N LEU A 30 7.07 6.07 6.43
CA LEU A 30 5.86 5.41 6.84
C LEU A 30 5.27 4.67 5.63
N ALA A 31 5.23 3.34 5.72
CA ALA A 31 4.60 2.48 4.73
C ALA A 31 3.22 2.05 5.23
N PRO A 32 2.12 2.56 4.65
CA PRO A 32 0.79 2.28 5.17
C PRO A 32 0.33 0.86 4.83
N TYR A 33 -0.15 0.12 5.83
CA TYR A 33 -0.79 -1.19 5.64
C TYR A 33 -2.31 -1.04 5.51
N LEU A 34 -2.75 -0.21 4.57
CA LEU A 34 -4.16 0.09 4.29
C LEU A 34 -4.44 0.10 2.79
N VAL A 35 -5.65 -0.27 2.38
CA VAL A 35 -6.02 -0.39 0.97
C VAL A 35 -6.70 0.89 0.47
N GLY A 36 -7.62 1.47 1.22
CA GLY A 36 -8.45 2.59 0.76
C GLY A 36 -8.86 3.56 1.87
N PRO A 37 -10.09 4.12 1.81
CA PRO A 37 -10.55 5.13 2.75
C PRO A 37 -11.10 4.52 4.05
N GLU A 38 -10.58 3.36 4.50
CA GLU A 38 -11.06 2.70 5.72
C GLU A 38 -10.75 3.51 6.98
N ILE A 39 -9.79 4.43 6.89
CA ILE A 39 -9.38 5.34 7.95
C ILE A 39 -9.71 6.79 7.59
N ASP A 40 -9.73 7.65 8.61
CA ASP A 40 -9.79 9.09 8.40
C ASP A 40 -8.64 9.54 7.47
N PRO A 41 -8.93 10.28 6.39
CA PRO A 41 -7.93 10.66 5.39
C PRO A 41 -6.80 11.53 5.96
N GLY A 42 -7.03 12.25 7.07
CA GLY A 42 -6.01 13.04 7.75
C GLY A 42 -5.12 12.26 8.71
N LEU A 43 -5.51 11.03 9.09
CA LEU A 43 -4.81 10.25 10.11
C LEU A 43 -3.37 9.90 9.69
N LEU A 44 -3.18 9.50 8.43
CA LEU A 44 -1.86 9.12 7.90
C LEU A 44 -0.93 10.33 7.80
N ASP A 45 -1.43 11.47 7.33
CA ASP A 45 -0.66 12.72 7.24
C ASP A 45 -0.26 13.23 8.62
N ALA A 46 -1.19 13.18 9.58
CA ALA A 46 -0.94 13.55 10.97
C ALA A 46 0.18 12.70 11.58
N ALA A 47 0.11 11.37 11.43
CA ALA A 47 1.12 10.46 11.96
C ALA A 47 2.50 10.65 11.30
N ALA A 48 2.55 10.86 9.98
CA ALA A 48 3.79 11.12 9.26
C ALA A 48 4.43 12.44 9.71
N LYS A 49 3.61 13.48 9.91
CA LYS A 49 4.06 14.78 10.41
C LYS A 49 4.57 14.71 11.85
N GLU A 50 3.88 13.97 12.71
CA GLU A 50 4.28 13.74 14.10
C GLU A 50 5.64 13.04 14.18
N ALA A 51 5.85 12.01 13.35
CA ALA A 51 7.10 11.25 13.30
C ALA A 51 8.21 11.90 12.45
N GLY A 52 7.91 13.00 11.76
CA GLY A 52 8.87 13.71 10.88
C GLY A 52 9.38 12.86 9.72
N CYS A 53 8.56 11.96 9.18
CA CYS A 53 8.96 11.01 8.14
C CYS A 53 8.16 11.19 6.84
N ALA A 54 8.73 10.73 5.72
CA ALA A 54 8.00 10.67 4.46
C ALA A 54 6.93 9.57 4.51
N THR A 55 5.81 9.73 3.83
CA THR A 55 4.79 8.67 3.70
C THR A 55 4.75 8.13 2.29
N ALA A 56 4.58 6.81 2.16
CA ALA A 56 4.17 6.19 0.91
C ALA A 56 2.66 6.35 0.71
N GLU A 57 2.19 6.10 -0.51
CA GLU A 57 0.75 6.02 -0.79
C GLU A 57 0.16 4.73 -0.20
N PRO A 58 -1.16 4.70 0.07
CA PRO A 58 -1.87 3.47 0.44
C PRO A 58 -1.77 2.36 -0.60
N LEU A 59 -1.95 1.10 -0.18
CA LEU A 59 -1.84 -0.06 -1.06
C LEU A 59 -2.81 -0.02 -2.27
N GLY A 60 -4.01 0.57 -2.11
CA GLY A 60 -4.97 0.69 -3.20
C GLY A 60 -4.62 1.73 -4.26
N ALA A 61 -3.65 2.61 -4.01
CA ALA A 61 -3.12 3.52 -5.05
C ALA A 61 -2.32 2.76 -6.13
N TYR A 62 -1.85 1.54 -5.82
CA TYR A 62 -0.99 0.76 -6.71
C TYR A 62 -1.80 -0.23 -7.58
N PRO A 63 -1.85 -0.06 -8.92
CA PRO A 63 -2.63 -0.93 -9.80
C PRO A 63 -2.23 -2.40 -9.76
N ALA A 64 -0.97 -2.69 -9.39
CA ALA A 64 -0.47 -4.05 -9.21
C ALA A 64 -1.23 -4.81 -8.10
N ILE A 65 -1.61 -4.11 -7.02
CA ILE A 65 -2.41 -4.69 -5.93
C ILE A 65 -3.82 -5.03 -6.45
N GLY A 66 -4.44 -4.17 -7.23
CA GLY A 66 -5.73 -4.45 -7.87
C GLY A 66 -5.70 -5.70 -8.78
N LYS A 67 -4.64 -5.84 -9.60
CA LYS A 67 -4.44 -7.03 -10.45
C LYS A 67 -4.27 -8.31 -9.62
N LEU A 68 -3.54 -8.23 -8.51
CA LEU A 68 -3.35 -9.35 -7.59
C LEU A 68 -4.68 -9.77 -6.96
N VAL A 69 -5.45 -8.82 -6.41
CA VAL A 69 -6.78 -9.08 -5.82
C VAL A 69 -7.72 -9.71 -6.85
N LEU A 70 -7.76 -9.17 -8.07
CA LEU A 70 -8.57 -9.73 -9.16
C LEU A 70 -8.17 -11.17 -9.50
N SER A 71 -6.86 -11.45 -9.59
CA SER A 71 -6.34 -12.78 -9.90
C SER A 71 -6.68 -13.80 -8.81
N LEU A 72 -6.56 -13.41 -7.55
CA LEU A 72 -6.94 -14.24 -6.40
C LEU A 72 -8.45 -14.50 -6.39
N TYR A 73 -9.26 -13.45 -6.57
CA TYR A 73 -10.73 -13.56 -6.62
C TYR A 73 -11.20 -14.49 -7.76
N ALA A 74 -10.67 -14.30 -8.97
CA ALA A 74 -10.98 -15.14 -10.12
C ALA A 74 -10.60 -16.60 -9.87
N THR A 75 -9.43 -16.85 -9.28
CA THR A 75 -8.99 -18.19 -8.88
C THR A 75 -9.95 -18.82 -7.88
N THR A 76 -10.37 -18.08 -6.85
CA THR A 76 -11.32 -18.56 -5.82
C THR A 76 -12.68 -18.91 -6.41
N LEU A 77 -13.14 -18.18 -7.43
CA LEU A 77 -14.42 -18.44 -8.09
C LEU A 77 -14.34 -19.38 -9.29
N GLY A 78 -13.14 -19.87 -9.66
CA GLY A 78 -12.95 -20.68 -10.86
C GLY A 78 -13.21 -19.91 -12.17
N ILE A 79 -13.09 -18.59 -12.14
CA ILE A 79 -13.20 -17.73 -13.32
C ILE A 79 -11.86 -17.76 -14.04
N THR A 80 -11.84 -18.32 -15.25
CA THR A 80 -10.67 -18.20 -16.12
C THR A 80 -10.64 -16.78 -16.68
N PRO A 81 -9.62 -15.96 -16.38
CA PRO A 81 -9.52 -14.63 -16.98
C PRO A 81 -9.47 -14.77 -18.49
N ALA A 82 -10.29 -13.99 -19.20
CA ALA A 82 -10.26 -13.95 -20.65
C ALA A 82 -8.85 -13.56 -21.08
N THR A 83 -8.14 -14.47 -21.74
CA THR A 83 -6.87 -14.15 -22.38
C THR A 83 -7.13 -13.00 -23.34
N PRO A 84 -6.41 -11.86 -23.27
CA PRO A 84 -6.60 -10.79 -24.24
C PRO A 84 -6.38 -11.40 -25.62
N GLN A 85 -7.47 -11.56 -26.36
CA GLN A 85 -7.43 -12.08 -27.72
C GLN A 85 -6.73 -10.99 -28.51
N GLY A 86 -5.44 -11.20 -28.79
CA GLY A 86 -4.66 -10.32 -29.66
C GLY A 86 -5.45 -10.06 -30.92
N THR A 87 -5.42 -8.81 -31.37
CA THR A 87 -6.01 -8.29 -32.61
C THR A 87 -5.66 -9.16 -33.81
N GLN A 88 -6.40 -10.26 -34.00
CA GLN A 88 -6.43 -11.06 -35.22
C GLN A 88 -7.53 -10.49 -36.08
N GLY A 89 -7.18 -9.44 -36.83
CA GLY A 89 -8.14 -8.70 -37.64
C GLY A 89 -7.45 -7.67 -38.54
N ALA A 90 -6.42 -8.09 -39.28
CA ALA A 90 -5.93 -7.33 -40.42
C ALA A 90 -5.30 -8.28 -41.45
N GLN A 91 -6.13 -9.06 -42.14
CA GLN A 91 -5.84 -9.54 -43.49
C GLN A 91 -7.09 -9.38 -44.37
N ALA A 92 -6.94 -8.63 -45.48
CA ALA A 92 -7.50 -8.88 -46.83
C ALA A 92 -7.81 -7.57 -47.59
N HIS A 93 -6.93 -7.17 -48.51
CA HIS A 93 -7.25 -7.03 -49.95
C HIS A 93 -5.96 -7.08 -50.76
#